data_AF-A0A2N2IL89-F1
#
_entry.id   AF-A0A2N2IL89-F1
#
_cell.length_a   1.000
_cell.length_b   1.000
_cell.length_c   1.000
_cell.angle_alpha   90.00
_cell.angle_beta   90.00
_cell.angle_gamma   90.00
#
_symmetry.space_group_name_H-M   'P 1'
#
loop_
_entity.id
_entity.type
_entity.pdbx_description
1 polymer ?
#
loop_
_entity_poly.entity_id
_entity_poly.type
_entity_poly.pdbx_seq_one_letter_code
_entity_poly.pdbx_strand_id
1 'polypeptide(L)'
;MPLVDAPTPEIITPAQRRTRTLATLLRLTEKPRLSAMDLQVTFAADRLTTEEGVATLLSGLDANDESVREDSRSLIWQLPPEFHPELVRLCPARHRSLVAQILAAQGRRAVVWLNDLLNWHATAEDAGTRLSVFTALGAIAPDHPEVVSAITRGLTDTDAQIRLFAVTYLIDSPDARPLVETTLKVLRLSRDRTIADTARFWQDFLKNSRVARLGK
;
A
#
# COMPACT_ATOMS: atom_id res chain seq x y z
N MET A 1 -21.14 -56.44 -27.60
CA MET A 1 -20.98 -55.00 -27.31
C MET A 1 -19.83 -54.86 -26.33
N PRO A 2 -18.72 -54.19 -26.67
CA PRO A 2 -17.73 -53.85 -25.66
C PRO A 2 -18.31 -52.74 -24.77
N LEU A 3 -18.10 -52.87 -23.45
CA LEU A 3 -18.36 -51.79 -22.49
C LEU A 3 -17.42 -50.63 -22.86
N VAL A 4 -18.01 -49.49 -23.19
CA VAL A 4 -17.27 -48.24 -23.36
C VAL A 4 -16.89 -47.80 -21.95
N ASP A 5 -15.61 -47.90 -21.60
CA ASP A 5 -15.10 -47.38 -20.34
C ASP A 5 -15.47 -45.89 -20.24
N ALA A 6 -16.25 -45.54 -19.22
CA ALA A 6 -16.56 -44.15 -18.93
C ALA A 6 -15.24 -43.43 -18.63
N PRO A 7 -14.98 -42.23 -19.19
CA PRO A 7 -13.75 -41.51 -18.93
C PRO A 7 -13.60 -41.28 -17.43
N THR A 8 -12.48 -41.73 -16.87
CA THR A 8 -12.11 -41.53 -15.47
C THR A 8 -12.10 -40.02 -15.18
N PRO A 9 -12.76 -39.54 -14.11
CA PRO A 9 -12.80 -38.10 -13.81
C PRO A 9 -11.39 -37.57 -13.60
N GLU A 10 -11.03 -36.54 -14.37
CA GLU A 10 -9.70 -35.93 -14.34
C GLU A 10 -9.45 -35.29 -12.96
N ILE A 11 -8.46 -35.83 -12.21
CA ILE A 11 -8.11 -35.33 -10.89
C ILE A 11 -7.29 -34.04 -11.05
N ILE A 12 -7.97 -32.90 -10.94
CA ILE A 12 -7.31 -31.58 -10.98
C ILE A 12 -6.42 -31.42 -9.73
N THR A 13 -5.12 -31.20 -9.94
CA THR A 13 -4.17 -30.93 -8.85
C THR A 13 -4.50 -29.60 -8.15
N PRO A 14 -4.11 -29.41 -6.87
CA PRO A 14 -4.28 -28.14 -6.17
C PRO A 14 -3.69 -26.94 -6.91
N ALA A 15 -2.55 -27.13 -7.59
CA ALA A 15 -1.90 -26.10 -8.40
C ALA A 15 -2.73 -25.71 -9.63
N GLN A 16 -3.19 -26.71 -10.40
CA GLN A 16 -4.07 -26.46 -11.56
C GLN A 16 -5.38 -25.80 -11.14
N ARG A 17 -5.94 -26.18 -9.98
CA ARG A 17 -7.15 -25.54 -9.43
C ARG A 17 -6.87 -24.06 -9.16
N ARG A 18 -5.78 -23.73 -8.45
CA ARG A 18 -5.41 -22.34 -8.16
C ARG A 18 -5.20 -21.51 -9.43
N THR A 19 -4.52 -22.07 -10.43
CA THR A 19 -4.32 -21.39 -11.73
C THR A 19 -5.65 -21.11 -12.43
N ARG A 20 -6.57 -22.08 -12.47
CA ARG A 20 -7.91 -21.90 -13.05
C ARG A 20 -8.73 -20.86 -12.29
N THR A 21 -8.70 -20.90 -10.95
CA THR A 21 -9.42 -19.95 -10.11
C THR A 21 -8.88 -18.54 -10.31
N LEU A 22 -7.55 -18.37 -10.29
CA LEU A 22 -6.92 -17.08 -10.57
C LEU A 22 -7.37 -16.56 -11.94
N ALA A 23 -7.29 -17.37 -13.00
CA ALA A 23 -7.74 -16.95 -14.33
C ALA A 23 -9.21 -16.52 -14.36
N THR A 24 -10.09 -17.15 -13.56
CA THR A 24 -11.50 -16.77 -13.48
C THR A 24 -11.68 -15.47 -12.71
N LEU A 25 -10.94 -15.27 -11.62
CA LEU A 25 -10.93 -14.02 -10.88
C LEU A 25 -10.43 -12.84 -11.72
N LEU A 26 -9.39 -13.04 -12.52
CA LEU A 26 -8.82 -11.98 -13.35
C LEU A 26 -9.77 -11.50 -14.45
N ARG A 27 -10.71 -12.33 -14.91
CA ARG A 27 -11.78 -11.86 -15.83
C ARG A 27 -12.69 -10.80 -15.21
N LEU A 28 -12.71 -10.68 -13.88
CA LEU A 28 -13.48 -9.65 -13.21
C LEU A 28 -12.89 -8.24 -13.39
N THR A 29 -11.65 -8.10 -13.87
CA THR A 29 -11.05 -6.78 -14.18
C THR A 29 -11.77 -6.08 -15.34
N GLU A 30 -12.45 -6.83 -16.21
CA GLU A 30 -13.27 -6.31 -17.30
C GLU A 30 -14.55 -5.61 -16.80
N LYS A 31 -14.92 -5.82 -15.53
CA LYS A 31 -16.11 -5.18 -14.96
C LYS A 31 -15.81 -3.73 -14.61
N PRO A 32 -16.72 -2.79 -14.96
CA PRO A 32 -16.55 -1.38 -14.61
C PRO A 32 -16.66 -1.11 -13.10
N ARG A 33 -17.31 -2.01 -12.35
CA ARG A 33 -17.40 -1.99 -10.89
C ARG A 33 -17.37 -3.40 -10.36
N LEU A 34 -16.37 -3.70 -9.52
CA LEU A 34 -16.26 -4.96 -8.81
C LEU A 34 -17.11 -4.92 -7.54
N SER A 35 -18.03 -5.87 -7.36
CA SER A 35 -18.82 -6.02 -6.13
C SER A 35 -18.32 -7.19 -5.28
N ALA A 36 -18.65 -7.18 -3.98
CA ALA A 36 -18.33 -8.30 -3.11
C ALA A 36 -19.01 -9.61 -3.55
N MET A 37 -20.22 -9.51 -4.11
CA MET A 37 -20.94 -10.67 -4.64
C MET A 37 -20.20 -11.32 -5.82
N ASP A 38 -19.57 -10.53 -6.70
CA ASP A 38 -18.82 -11.07 -7.84
C ASP A 38 -17.66 -11.97 -7.40
N LEU A 39 -16.92 -11.52 -6.38
CA LEU A 39 -15.82 -12.27 -5.79
C LEU A 39 -16.34 -13.50 -5.03
N GLN A 40 -17.38 -13.34 -4.21
CA GLN A 40 -17.98 -14.43 -3.45
C GLN A 40 -18.53 -15.55 -4.34
N VAL A 41 -19.18 -15.21 -5.46
CA VAL A 41 -19.65 -16.19 -6.44
C VAL A 41 -18.47 -16.96 -7.04
N THR A 42 -17.39 -16.26 -7.38
CA THR A 42 -16.19 -16.87 -7.96
C THR A 42 -15.49 -17.78 -6.95
N PHE A 43 -15.38 -17.35 -5.69
CA PHE A 43 -14.82 -18.17 -4.61
C PHE A 43 -15.68 -19.40 -4.36
N ALA A 44 -17.01 -19.25 -4.29
CA ALA A 44 -17.94 -20.35 -4.06
C ALA A 44 -17.93 -21.39 -5.19
N ALA A 45 -17.80 -20.96 -6.45
CA ALA A 45 -17.69 -21.85 -7.61
C ALA A 45 -16.52 -22.83 -7.49
N ASP A 46 -15.42 -22.39 -6.87
CA ASP A 46 -14.23 -23.20 -6.63
C ASP A 46 -14.09 -23.70 -5.18
N ARG A 47 -15.14 -23.51 -4.36
CA ARG A 47 -15.21 -23.89 -2.93
C ARG A 47 -14.10 -23.27 -2.09
N LEU A 48 -13.71 -22.04 -2.40
CA LEU A 48 -12.72 -21.28 -1.65
C LEU A 48 -13.37 -20.52 -0.50
N THR A 49 -12.67 -20.47 0.62
CA THR A 49 -12.88 -19.47 1.67
C THR A 49 -12.43 -18.08 1.20
N THR A 50 -12.84 -17.03 1.91
CA THR A 50 -12.35 -15.65 1.68
C THR A 50 -10.83 -15.58 1.75
N GLU A 51 -10.23 -16.24 2.75
CA GLU A 51 -8.78 -16.32 2.91
C GLU A 51 -8.10 -16.96 1.69
N GLU A 52 -8.58 -18.11 1.23
CA GLU A 52 -8.00 -18.79 0.06
C GLU A 52 -8.20 -17.98 -1.23
N GLY A 53 -9.34 -17.30 -1.36
CA GLY A 53 -9.62 -16.41 -2.48
C GLY A 53 -8.66 -15.22 -2.53
N VAL A 54 -8.51 -14.51 -1.42
CA VAL A 54 -7.58 -13.36 -1.32
C VAL A 54 -6.13 -13.81 -1.44
N ALA A 55 -5.74 -14.95 -0.85
CA ALA A 55 -4.41 -15.52 -1.04
C ALA A 55 -4.13 -15.87 -2.51
N THR A 56 -5.13 -16.36 -3.24
CA THR A 56 -5.02 -16.64 -4.68
C THR A 56 -4.77 -15.35 -5.47
N LEU A 57 -5.49 -14.27 -5.17
CA LEU A 57 -5.25 -12.96 -5.79
C LEU A 57 -3.85 -12.43 -5.50
N LEU A 58 -3.43 -12.48 -4.23
CA LEU A 58 -2.08 -12.05 -3.81
C LEU A 58 -1.00 -12.84 -4.53
N SER A 59 -1.19 -14.15 -4.76
CA SER A 59 -0.22 -14.96 -5.51
C SER A 59 -0.08 -14.55 -6.97
N GLY A 60 -1.12 -13.95 -7.56
CA GLY A 60 -1.08 -13.44 -8.93
C GLY A 60 -0.13 -12.25 -9.11
N LEU A 61 0.13 -11.49 -8.05
CA LEU A 61 1.14 -10.40 -8.05
C LEU A 61 2.58 -10.92 -8.28
N ASP A 62 2.82 -12.20 -8.01
CA ASP A 62 4.12 -12.87 -8.19
C ASP A 62 4.16 -13.75 -9.45
N ALA A 63 3.14 -13.68 -10.31
CA ALA A 63 3.11 -14.47 -11.52
C ALA A 63 4.26 -14.09 -12.48
N ASN A 64 4.79 -15.07 -13.21
CA ASN A 64 5.81 -14.80 -14.23
C ASN A 64 5.25 -13.98 -15.40
N ASP A 65 3.97 -14.18 -15.71
CA ASP A 65 3.26 -13.45 -16.76
C ASP A 65 2.91 -12.03 -16.28
N GLU A 66 3.34 -11.04 -17.05
CA GLU A 66 3.12 -9.62 -16.74
C GLU A 66 1.63 -9.23 -16.77
N SER A 67 0.85 -9.77 -17.71
CA SER A 67 -0.59 -9.51 -17.76
C SER A 67 -1.27 -10.02 -16.50
N VAL A 68 -0.90 -11.22 -16.04
CA VAL A 68 -1.44 -11.80 -14.81
C VAL A 68 -1.11 -10.93 -13.59
N ARG A 69 0.12 -10.39 -13.51
CA ARG A 69 0.50 -9.48 -12.41
C ARG A 69 -0.30 -8.19 -12.43
N GLU A 70 -0.43 -7.55 -13.59
CA GLU A 70 -1.15 -6.28 -13.73
C GLU A 70 -2.65 -6.44 -13.50
N ASP A 71 -3.26 -7.50 -14.01
CA ASP A 71 -4.67 -7.81 -13.75
C ASP A 71 -4.91 -8.10 -12.26
N SER A 72 -4.00 -8.84 -11.62
CA SER A 72 -4.07 -9.09 -10.17
C SER A 72 -3.97 -7.78 -9.39
N ARG A 73 -3.05 -6.89 -9.76
CA ARG A 73 -2.90 -5.56 -9.17
C ARG A 73 -4.16 -4.72 -9.35
N SER A 74 -4.73 -4.71 -10.55
CA SER A 74 -5.96 -3.98 -10.88
C SER A 74 -7.16 -4.47 -10.06
N LEU A 75 -7.30 -5.80 -9.94
CA LEU A 75 -8.40 -6.38 -9.17
C LEU A 75 -8.23 -6.12 -7.67
N ILE A 76 -7.01 -6.24 -7.14
CA ILE A 76 -6.71 -5.92 -5.73
C ILE A 76 -6.94 -4.43 -5.44
N TRP A 77 -6.63 -3.54 -6.38
CA TRP A 77 -6.91 -2.11 -6.25
C TRP A 77 -8.41 -1.81 -6.11
N GLN A 78 -9.24 -2.58 -6.80
CA GLN A 78 -10.70 -2.46 -6.78
C GLN A 78 -11.36 -3.32 -5.71
N LEU A 79 -10.57 -3.98 -4.85
CA LEU A 79 -11.08 -4.95 -3.91
C LEU A 79 -12.06 -4.29 -2.91
N PRO A 80 -13.30 -4.80 -2.78
CA PRO A 80 -14.26 -4.26 -1.84
C PRO A 80 -13.75 -4.31 -0.39
N PRO A 81 -14.12 -3.34 0.48
CA PRO A 81 -13.64 -3.27 1.87
C PRO A 81 -13.88 -4.53 2.71
N GLU A 82 -14.87 -5.33 2.37
CA GLU A 82 -15.21 -6.60 3.03
C GLU A 82 -14.07 -7.62 2.98
N PHE A 83 -13.13 -7.49 2.03
CA PHE A 83 -11.97 -8.38 1.89
C PHE A 83 -10.67 -7.74 2.41
N HIS A 84 -10.71 -6.50 2.88
CA HIS A 84 -9.52 -5.82 3.41
C HIS A 84 -8.93 -6.50 4.66
N PRO A 85 -9.71 -7.12 5.58
CA PRO A 85 -9.13 -7.89 6.68
C PRO A 85 -8.20 -9.00 6.23
N GLU A 86 -8.63 -9.83 5.29
CA GLU A 86 -7.79 -10.88 4.71
C GLU A 86 -6.66 -10.29 3.87
N LEU A 87 -6.92 -9.22 3.11
CA LEU A 87 -5.89 -8.55 2.30
C LEU A 87 -4.74 -8.07 3.17
N VAL A 88 -5.03 -7.34 4.26
CA VAL A 88 -4.03 -6.81 5.19
C VAL A 88 -3.33 -7.95 5.92
N ARG A 89 -4.10 -8.91 6.47
CA ARG A 89 -3.54 -10.03 7.24
C ARG A 89 -2.59 -10.91 6.41
N LEU A 90 -2.93 -11.18 5.15
CA LEU A 90 -2.20 -12.10 4.28
C LEU A 90 -1.12 -11.42 3.43
N CYS A 91 -1.09 -10.08 3.37
CA CYS A 91 -0.20 -9.35 2.47
C CYS A 91 1.29 -9.65 2.75
N PRO A 92 2.02 -10.24 1.78
CA PRO A 92 3.47 -10.41 1.89
C PRO A 92 4.17 -9.06 1.93
N ALA A 93 5.31 -8.96 2.65
CA ALA A 93 6.03 -7.70 2.86
C ALA A 93 6.29 -6.91 1.56
N ARG A 94 6.72 -7.58 0.49
CA ARG A 94 6.99 -7.00 -0.85
C ARG A 94 5.77 -6.34 -1.52
N HIS A 95 4.55 -6.70 -1.13
CA HIS A 95 3.31 -6.18 -1.71
C HIS A 95 2.59 -5.17 -0.80
N ARG A 96 3.13 -4.91 0.40
CA ARG A 96 2.53 -3.99 1.38
C ARG A 96 2.44 -2.56 0.86
N SER A 97 3.34 -2.16 -0.04
CA SER A 97 3.28 -0.84 -0.70
C SER A 97 1.96 -0.64 -1.47
N LEU A 98 1.48 -1.65 -2.20
CA LEU A 98 0.20 -1.61 -2.92
C LEU A 98 -0.98 -1.50 -1.93
N VAL A 99 -0.99 -2.35 -0.89
CA VAL A 99 -2.08 -2.34 0.09
C VAL A 99 -2.12 -1.02 0.86
N ALA A 100 -0.97 -0.49 1.26
CA ALA A 100 -0.89 0.83 1.90
C ALA A 100 -1.47 1.94 1.01
N GLN A 101 -1.20 1.92 -0.32
CA GLN A 101 -1.79 2.89 -1.25
C GLN A 101 -3.32 2.76 -1.35
N ILE A 102 -3.85 1.53 -1.36
CA ILE A 102 -5.30 1.27 -1.35
C ILE A 102 -5.94 1.83 -0.08
N LEU A 103 -5.29 1.66 1.08
CA LEU A 103 -5.77 2.20 2.35
C LEU A 103 -5.68 3.73 2.37
N ALA A 104 -4.60 4.31 1.84
CA ALA A 104 -4.43 5.76 1.73
C ALA A 104 -5.54 6.40 0.89
N ALA A 105 -5.92 5.78 -0.23
CA ALA A 105 -6.99 6.25 -1.11
C ALA A 105 -8.37 6.31 -0.43
N GLN A 106 -8.57 5.54 0.65
CA GLN A 106 -9.80 5.57 1.45
C GLN A 106 -9.80 6.67 2.52
N GLY A 107 -8.63 7.29 2.79
CA GLY A 107 -8.45 8.31 3.82
C GLY A 107 -8.91 7.83 5.20
N ARG A 108 -9.55 8.71 5.98
CA ARG A 108 -9.96 8.44 7.38
C ARG A 108 -10.84 7.20 7.55
N ARG A 109 -11.50 6.70 6.49
CA ARG A 109 -12.30 5.45 6.56
C ARG A 109 -11.44 4.22 6.85
N ALA A 110 -10.15 4.25 6.49
CA ALA A 110 -9.20 3.17 6.72
C ALA A 110 -8.48 3.27 8.08
N VAL A 111 -8.94 4.13 9.01
CA VAL A 111 -8.32 4.30 10.34
C VAL A 111 -8.29 3.00 11.16
N VAL A 112 -9.19 2.05 10.88
CA VAL A 112 -9.20 0.73 11.51
C VAL A 112 -7.89 -0.06 11.29
N TRP A 113 -7.12 0.27 10.25
CA TRP A 113 -5.84 -0.37 9.89
C TRP A 113 -4.61 0.37 10.44
N LEU A 114 -4.80 1.36 11.32
CA LEU A 114 -3.72 2.19 11.84
C LEU A 114 -2.60 1.35 12.47
N ASN A 115 -2.95 0.37 13.31
CA ASN A 115 -1.98 -0.47 14.00
C ASN A 115 -1.19 -1.37 13.04
N ASP A 116 -1.86 -1.94 12.03
CA ASP A 116 -1.20 -2.75 11.00
C ASP A 116 -0.19 -1.92 10.20
N LEU A 117 -0.56 -0.69 9.81
CA LEU A 117 0.33 0.22 9.10
C LEU A 117 1.50 0.68 9.97
N LEU A 118 1.29 0.97 11.26
CA LEU A 118 2.38 1.30 12.18
C LEU A 118 3.36 0.12 12.33
N ASN A 119 2.85 -1.10 12.42
CA ASN A 119 3.68 -2.31 12.44
C ASN A 119 4.42 -2.54 11.12
N TRP A 120 3.78 -2.31 9.97
CA TRP A 120 4.43 -2.39 8.66
C TRP A 120 5.53 -1.35 8.51
N HIS A 121 5.31 -0.11 8.98
CA HIS A 121 6.34 0.92 8.99
C HIS A 121 7.56 0.48 9.80
N ALA A 122 7.35 -0.09 10.99
CA ALA A 122 8.42 -0.55 11.88
C ALA A 122 9.24 -1.72 11.32
N THR A 123 8.69 -2.49 10.37
CA THR A 123 9.30 -3.71 9.83
C THR A 123 9.70 -3.62 8.36
N ALA A 124 9.42 -2.50 7.68
CA ALA A 124 9.69 -2.35 6.25
C ALA A 124 11.16 -2.03 5.95
N GLU A 125 11.82 -2.93 5.23
CA GLU A 125 13.23 -2.80 4.82
C GLU A 125 13.41 -1.86 3.62
N ASP A 126 12.48 -1.89 2.66
CA ASP A 126 12.56 -1.10 1.44
C ASP A 126 11.90 0.28 1.58
N ALA A 127 12.48 1.28 0.92
CA ALA A 127 12.02 2.66 1.01
C ALA A 127 10.63 2.87 0.37
N GLY A 128 10.28 2.09 -0.66
CA GLY A 128 8.99 2.22 -1.35
C GLY A 128 7.81 1.84 -0.46
N THR A 129 7.94 0.74 0.27
CA THR A 129 6.98 0.32 1.29
C THR A 129 6.92 1.32 2.43
N ARG A 130 8.06 1.77 2.97
CA ARG A 130 8.06 2.79 4.04
C ARG A 130 7.33 4.07 3.62
N LEU A 131 7.62 4.58 2.42
CA LEU A 131 6.97 5.79 1.89
C LEU A 131 5.46 5.60 1.67
N SER A 132 5.05 4.45 1.11
CA SER A 132 3.63 4.14 0.89
C SER A 132 2.88 4.06 2.22
N VAL A 133 3.47 3.42 3.23
CA VAL A 133 2.90 3.33 4.58
C VAL A 133 2.83 4.70 5.25
N PHE A 134 3.85 5.55 5.12
CA PHE A 134 3.81 6.93 5.59
C PHE A 134 2.68 7.75 4.97
N THR A 135 2.52 7.62 3.65
CA THR A 135 1.43 8.26 2.92
C THR A 135 0.07 7.80 3.46
N ALA A 136 -0.09 6.50 3.69
CA ALA A 136 -1.30 5.95 4.28
C ALA A 136 -1.55 6.50 5.70
N LEU A 137 -0.57 6.42 6.60
CA LEU A 137 -0.68 6.92 7.98
C LEU A 137 -1.12 8.39 8.03
N GLY A 138 -0.49 9.24 7.22
CA GLY A 138 -0.84 10.67 7.11
C GLY A 138 -2.24 10.91 6.53
N ALA A 139 -2.72 10.06 5.63
CA ALA A 139 -4.06 10.18 5.06
C ALA A 139 -5.17 9.68 6.00
N ILE A 140 -4.91 8.62 6.77
CA ILE A 140 -5.95 7.98 7.60
C ILE A 140 -6.09 8.65 8.98
N ALA A 141 -4.99 9.11 9.58
CA ALA A 141 -4.99 9.57 10.97
C ALA A 141 -3.90 10.64 11.20
N PRO A 142 -3.99 11.80 10.52
CA PRO A 142 -2.87 12.74 10.47
C PRO A 142 -2.43 13.28 11.85
N ASP A 143 -3.39 13.49 12.73
CA ASP A 143 -3.13 14.08 14.04
C ASP A 143 -2.89 13.03 15.13
N HIS A 144 -2.83 11.74 14.76
CA HIS A 144 -2.63 10.68 15.75
C HIS A 144 -1.20 10.72 16.30
N PRO A 145 -0.99 10.69 17.63
CA PRO A 145 0.35 10.85 18.23
C PRO A 145 1.38 9.85 17.70
N GLU A 146 1.00 8.59 17.50
CA GLU A 146 1.91 7.58 16.95
C GLU A 146 2.25 7.81 15.47
N VAL A 147 1.33 8.41 14.70
CA VAL A 147 1.58 8.81 13.30
C VAL A 147 2.57 9.96 13.26
N VAL A 148 2.34 11.00 14.08
CA VAL A 148 3.27 12.13 14.22
C VAL A 148 4.66 11.64 14.66
N SER A 149 4.72 10.71 15.63
CA SER A 149 5.98 10.11 16.08
C SER A 149 6.69 9.33 14.95
N ALA A 150 5.96 8.49 14.21
CA ALA A 150 6.49 7.75 13.08
C ALA A 150 7.04 8.67 11.98
N ILE A 151 6.28 9.70 11.60
CA ILE A 151 6.70 10.67 10.57
C ILE A 151 7.87 11.52 11.06
N THR A 152 7.93 11.85 12.35
CA THR A 152 9.07 12.56 12.95
C THR A 152 10.37 11.75 12.81
N ARG A 153 10.32 10.42 13.03
CA ARG A 153 11.47 9.52 12.73
C ARG A 153 11.86 9.53 11.26
N GLY A 154 10.89 9.76 10.36
CA GLY A 154 11.08 9.94 8.93
C GLY A 154 12.03 11.07 8.54
N LEU A 155 12.16 12.12 9.35
CA LEU A 155 13.09 13.24 9.10
C LEU A 155 14.56 12.80 9.06
N THR A 156 14.87 11.66 9.69
CA THR A 156 16.20 11.06 9.74
C THR A 156 16.30 9.75 8.94
N ASP A 157 15.32 9.41 8.11
CA ASP A 157 15.38 8.18 7.28
C ASP A 157 16.58 8.25 6.32
N THR A 158 17.15 7.09 6.00
CA THR A 158 18.23 6.96 5.00
C THR A 158 17.80 7.43 3.62
N ASP A 159 16.52 7.25 3.27
CA ASP A 159 15.96 7.61 1.98
C ASP A 159 15.56 9.10 1.93
N ALA A 160 15.99 9.79 0.88
CA ALA A 160 15.77 11.22 0.75
C ALA A 160 14.31 11.61 0.44
N GLN A 161 13.56 10.73 -0.24
CA GLN A 161 12.13 10.95 -0.51
C GLN A 161 11.32 10.84 0.78
N ILE A 162 11.66 9.87 1.65
CA ILE A 162 11.03 9.74 2.97
C ILE A 162 11.29 10.98 3.83
N ARG A 163 12.53 11.45 3.87
CA ARG A 163 12.88 12.70 4.57
C ARG A 163 12.09 13.91 4.02
N LEU A 164 11.96 14.02 2.70
CA LEU A 164 11.22 15.11 2.07
C LEU A 164 9.71 15.03 2.35
N PHE A 165 9.13 13.83 2.37
CA PHE A 165 7.76 13.61 2.77
C PHE A 165 7.54 14.05 4.22
N ALA A 166 8.41 13.62 5.14
CA ALA A 166 8.33 14.00 6.55
C ALA A 166 8.44 15.51 6.77
N VAL A 167 9.33 16.19 6.01
CA VAL A 167 9.41 17.66 5.99
C VAL A 167 8.09 18.28 5.56
N THR A 168 7.51 17.81 4.45
CA THR A 168 6.27 18.35 3.90
C THR A 168 5.12 18.21 4.90
N TYR A 169 5.08 17.08 5.59
CA TYR A 169 4.06 16.78 6.58
C TYR A 169 4.19 17.61 7.87
N LEU A 170 5.41 17.78 8.36
CA LEU A 170 5.70 18.41 9.65
C LEU A 170 6.06 19.90 9.51
N ILE A 171 5.94 20.49 8.32
CA ILE A 171 6.41 21.86 8.04
C ILE A 171 5.78 22.91 8.96
N ASP A 172 4.53 22.70 9.35
CA ASP A 172 3.76 23.59 10.23
C ASP A 172 3.79 23.17 11.70
N SER A 173 4.45 22.05 12.05
CA SER A 173 4.58 21.57 13.42
C SER A 173 5.66 22.36 14.18
N PRO A 174 5.32 23.14 15.23
CA PRO A 174 6.30 23.89 16.00
C PRO A 174 7.36 22.99 16.65
N ASP A 175 6.93 21.83 17.15
CA ASP A 175 7.79 20.89 17.86
C ASP A 175 8.81 20.22 16.93
N ALA A 176 8.43 19.98 15.67
CA ALA A 176 9.32 19.38 14.68
C ALA A 176 10.24 20.38 13.98
N ARG A 177 9.99 21.70 14.13
CA ARG A 177 10.66 22.76 13.36
C ARG A 177 12.19 22.66 13.35
N PRO A 178 12.90 22.44 14.48
CA PRO A 178 14.36 22.34 14.46
C PRO A 178 14.87 21.16 13.61
N LEU A 179 14.17 20.02 13.67
CA LEU A 179 14.50 18.86 12.85
C LEU A 179 14.16 19.09 11.38
N VAL A 180 13.02 19.72 11.09
CA VAL A 180 12.62 20.08 9.71
C VAL A 180 13.67 21.00 9.07
N GLU A 181 14.10 22.06 9.76
CA GLU A 181 15.12 22.98 9.26
C GLU A 181 16.46 22.29 9.02
N THR A 182 16.86 21.38 9.92
CA THR A 182 18.08 20.59 9.76
C THR A 182 17.99 19.64 8.57
N THR A 183 16.85 18.97 8.42
CA THR A 183 16.58 18.02 7.33
C THR A 183 16.59 18.74 5.97
N LEU A 184 15.99 19.93 5.90
CA LEU A 184 16.01 20.77 4.69
C LEU A 184 17.43 21.15 4.26
N LYS A 185 18.33 21.48 5.20
CA LYS A 185 19.74 21.76 4.88
C LYS A 185 20.42 20.55 4.21
N VAL A 186 20.16 19.35 4.71
CA VAL A 186 20.70 18.11 4.14
C VAL A 186 20.09 17.82 2.77
N LEU A 187 18.76 17.91 2.62
CA LEU A 187 18.05 17.60 1.38
C LEU A 187 18.43 18.53 0.22
N ARG A 188 18.76 19.78 0.50
CA ARG A 188 19.26 20.73 -0.52
C ARG A 188 20.57 20.31 -1.17
N LEU A 189 21.35 19.45 -0.52
CA LEU A 189 22.59 18.88 -1.03
C LEU A 189 22.37 17.54 -1.76
N SER A 190 21.11 17.11 -1.91
CA SER A 190 20.77 15.91 -2.67
C SER A 190 21.26 16.02 -4.12
N ARG A 191 21.73 14.90 -4.67
CA ARG A 191 22.05 14.78 -6.10
C ARG A 191 20.79 14.76 -6.97
N ASP A 192 19.67 14.33 -6.39
CA ASP A 192 18.36 14.43 -7.03
C ASP A 192 17.93 15.90 -7.04
N ARG A 193 17.84 16.47 -8.24
CA ARG A 193 17.49 17.88 -8.44
C ARG A 193 16.10 18.19 -7.92
N THR A 194 15.13 17.29 -8.16
CA THR A 194 13.75 17.46 -7.69
C THR A 194 13.73 17.59 -6.17
N ILE A 195 14.40 16.67 -5.45
CA ILE A 195 14.49 16.74 -3.99
C ILE A 195 15.16 18.03 -3.53
N ALA A 196 16.28 18.40 -4.16
CA ALA A 196 17.05 19.57 -3.77
C ALA A 196 16.28 20.88 -4.01
N ASP A 197 15.52 20.98 -5.11
CA ASP A 197 14.67 22.12 -5.45
C ASP A 197 13.45 22.21 -4.52
N THR A 198 12.78 21.09 -4.24
CA THR A 198 11.66 21.07 -3.28
C THR A 198 12.13 21.46 -1.87
N ALA A 199 13.32 21.02 -1.46
CA ALA A 199 13.89 21.42 -0.17
C ALA A 199 14.25 22.93 -0.14
N ARG A 200 14.73 23.51 -1.24
CA ARG A 200 14.94 24.97 -1.35
C ARG A 200 13.61 25.70 -1.19
N PHE A 201 12.58 25.27 -1.92
CA PHE A 201 11.24 25.84 -1.84
C PHE A 201 10.72 25.85 -0.40
N TRP A 202 10.74 24.70 0.29
CA TRP A 202 10.24 24.60 1.67
C TRP A 202 11.04 25.45 2.66
N GLN A 203 12.34 25.57 2.47
CA GLN A 203 13.15 26.43 3.32
C GLN A 203 12.82 27.91 3.13
N ASP A 204 12.58 28.35 1.90
CA ASP A 204 12.17 29.73 1.61
C ASP A 204 10.73 30.00 2.08
N PHE A 205 9.84 29.01 1.97
CA PHE A 205 8.52 29.04 2.60
C PHE A 205 8.63 29.29 4.12
N LEU A 206 9.46 28.52 4.83
CA LEU A 206 9.64 28.70 6.29
C LEU A 206 10.13 30.10 6.66
N LYS A 207 11.12 30.64 5.93
CA LYS A 207 11.64 32.00 6.17
C LYS A 207 10.56 33.08 6.02
N ASN A 208 9.64 32.89 5.07
CA ASN A 208 8.62 33.86 4.71
C ASN A 208 7.29 33.68 5.47
N SER A 209 7.08 32.49 6.06
CA SER A 209 5.89 32.13 6.83
C SER A 209 5.69 33.05 8.06
N ARG A 210 4.43 33.34 8.42
CA ARG A 210 4.08 34.16 9.60
C ARG A 210 4.59 33.54 10.92
N VAL A 211 4.79 32.22 10.96
CA VAL A 211 5.34 31.47 12.10
C VAL A 211 6.82 31.82 12.36
N ALA A 212 7.56 32.35 11.39
CA ALA A 212 8.90 32.90 11.59
C ALA A 212 8.91 34.31 12.20
N ARG A 213 7.78 35.03 12.15
CA ARG A 213 7.68 36.44 12.59
C ARG A 213 7.19 36.62 14.04
N LEU A 214 6.58 35.60 14.64
CA LEU A 214 6.03 35.66 16.01
C LEU A 214 6.97 35.10 17.09
N GLY A 215 8.15 34.58 16.71
CA GLY A 215 9.17 34.07 17.62
C GLY A 215 10.37 35.02 17.83
N LYS A 216 10.21 36.31 17.54
CA LYS A 216 11.20 37.36 17.84
C LYS A 216 10.66 38.30 18.91
#